data_AF-G5AXJ4-F1
#
_entry.id   AF-G5AXJ4-F1
#
_cell.length_a   1.000
_cell.length_b   1.000
_cell.length_c   1.000
_cell.angle_alpha   90.00
_cell.angle_beta   90.00
_cell.angle_gamma   90.00
#
_symmetry.space_group_name_H-M   'P 1'
#
loop_
_entity.id
_entity.type
_entity.pdbx_description
1 polymer ?
#
loop_
_entity_poly.entity_id
_entity_poly.type
_entity_poly.pdbx_seq_one_letter_code
_entity_poly.pdbx_strand_id
1 'polypeptide(L)'
;MSEILRELLQVSEKAANITQACRQQEALFHLLIEEKKEGEKNKKFAVDFRPWLMCSGKTTELLSRVLSGNRSAPEALAKVVHRDVAFGDPALDSVDTSIPKDILGIWVDPIDSTYRCVKVSADVKANQGIFPCSRQCVTILICVYDIQTGVPLMGVINQPTVSQDLNTLRWKGECYWGLSYMRTNIHSLQPTISKNSSKPQPASASSEGESPHPFSAVISTSEKETIKAVLSWVCGDSTFWAAGAGYKSLCVVQGLVDV
;
A
#
# COMPACT_ATOMS: atom_id res chain seq x y z
N MET A 1 -14.06 -19.08 -9.76
CA MET A 1 -13.48 -18.19 -10.79
C MET A 1 -13.17 -16.87 -10.11
N SER A 2 -11.90 -16.50 -9.95
CA SER A 2 -11.39 -15.22 -9.37
C SER A 2 -11.99 -14.64 -8.06
N GLU A 3 -12.97 -15.29 -7.42
CA GLU A 3 -13.68 -14.80 -6.22
C GLU A 3 -12.73 -14.37 -5.11
N ILE A 4 -11.68 -15.15 -4.86
CA ILE A 4 -10.70 -14.84 -3.81
C ILE A 4 -10.06 -13.48 -4.08
N LEU A 5 -9.59 -13.22 -5.30
CA LEU A 5 -8.95 -11.94 -5.63
C LEU A 5 -9.94 -10.77 -5.51
N ARG A 6 -11.19 -10.96 -5.92
CA ARG A 6 -12.26 -9.95 -5.80
C ARG A 6 -12.55 -9.62 -4.32
N GLU A 7 -12.63 -10.64 -3.48
CA GLU A 7 -12.77 -10.49 -2.03
C GLU A 7 -11.55 -9.80 -1.43
N LEU A 8 -10.33 -10.17 -1.84
CA LEU A 8 -9.09 -9.54 -1.38
C LEU A 8 -9.06 -8.04 -1.69
N LEU A 9 -9.58 -7.63 -2.85
CA LEU A 9 -9.68 -6.22 -3.22
C LEU A 9 -10.66 -5.47 -2.33
N GLN A 10 -11.85 -6.04 -2.08
CA GLN A 10 -12.85 -5.44 -1.20
C GLN A 10 -12.33 -5.30 0.24
N VAL A 11 -11.66 -6.32 0.78
CA VAL A 11 -11.09 -6.24 2.13
C VAL A 11 -9.89 -5.29 2.19
N SER A 12 -9.09 -5.18 1.12
CA SER A 12 -8.00 -4.20 1.03
C SER A 12 -8.55 -2.76 1.07
N GLU A 13 -9.64 -2.51 0.34
CA GLU A 13 -10.29 -1.19 0.29
C GLU A 13 -10.98 -0.86 1.62
N LYS A 14 -11.54 -1.87 2.29
CA LYS A 14 -12.05 -1.73 3.64
C LYS A 14 -10.94 -1.36 4.64
N ALA A 15 -9.78 -2.00 4.54
CA ALA A 15 -8.60 -1.65 5.34
C ALA A 15 -8.08 -0.24 5.02
N ALA A 16 -8.17 0.21 3.76
CA ALA A 16 -7.81 1.57 3.34
C ALA A 16 -8.74 2.60 4.00
N ASN A 17 -10.05 2.35 3.97
CA ASN A 17 -11.05 3.19 4.63
C ASN A 17 -10.82 3.29 6.14
N ILE A 18 -10.50 2.18 6.80
CA ILE A 18 -10.14 2.16 8.23
C ILE A 18 -8.89 3.03 8.47
N THR A 19 -7.84 2.85 7.66
CA THR A 19 -6.59 3.63 7.75
C THR A 19 -6.84 5.13 7.60
N GLN A 20 -7.67 5.53 6.63
CA GLN A 20 -8.05 6.93 6.43
C GLN A 20 -8.86 7.48 7.62
N ALA A 21 -9.84 6.73 8.13
CA ALA A 21 -10.69 7.14 9.24
C ALA A 21 -9.89 7.37 10.53
N CYS A 22 -8.96 6.45 10.85
CA CYS A 22 -8.05 6.58 11.99
C CYS A 22 -7.22 7.88 11.95
N ARG A 23 -6.96 8.43 10.76
CA ARG A 23 -6.23 9.70 10.60
C ARG A 23 -7.10 10.94 10.56
N GLN A 24 -8.34 10.83 10.08
CA GLN A 24 -9.28 11.95 10.04
C GLN A 24 -9.85 12.27 11.42
N GLN A 25 -9.95 11.28 12.31
CA GLN A 25 -10.30 11.50 13.70
C GLN A 25 -9.06 11.73 14.56
N GLU A 26 -8.76 13.00 14.81
CA GLU A 26 -7.64 13.43 15.65
C GLU A 26 -7.66 12.78 17.04
N ALA A 27 -8.84 12.61 17.63
CA ALA A 27 -9.04 11.89 18.89
C ALA A 27 -8.68 10.39 18.79
N LEU A 28 -8.94 9.72 17.66
CA LEU A 28 -8.51 8.33 17.44
C LEU A 28 -7.01 8.26 17.19
N PHE A 29 -6.47 9.18 16.40
CA PHE A 29 -5.06 9.22 16.06
C PHE A 29 -4.19 9.31 17.32
N HIS A 30 -4.47 10.25 18.22
CA HIS A 30 -3.73 10.38 19.47
C HIS A 30 -3.88 9.19 20.43
N LEU A 31 -5.00 8.46 20.37
CA LEU A 31 -5.22 7.28 21.21
C LEU A 31 -4.57 6.01 20.64
N LEU A 32 -4.43 5.91 19.31
CA LEU A 32 -3.90 4.73 18.61
C LEU A 32 -2.39 4.79 18.42
N ILE A 33 -1.77 5.94 18.71
CA ILE A 33 -0.34 6.13 18.59
C ILE A 33 0.32 5.95 19.94
N GLU A 34 1.08 4.87 20.05
CA GLU A 34 2.09 4.71 21.08
C GLU A 34 3.47 4.90 20.44
N GLU A 35 4.21 5.91 20.88
CA GLU A 35 5.61 6.07 20.47
C GLU A 35 6.44 4.95 21.10
N LYS A 36 6.84 3.97 20.30
CA LYS A 36 7.78 2.94 20.74
C LYS A 36 9.12 3.59 21.07
N LYS A 37 9.47 3.64 22.36
CA LYS A 37 10.80 4.01 22.81
C LYS A 37 11.82 2.95 22.37
N GLU A 38 13.03 3.40 22.07
CA GLU A 38 14.13 2.54 21.65
C GLU A 38 14.47 1.54 22.78
N GLY A 39 14.07 0.28 22.62
CA GLY A 39 14.15 -0.76 23.66
C GLY A 39 12.87 -1.58 23.88
N GLU A 40 11.71 -1.10 23.40
CA GLU A 40 10.42 -1.80 23.53
C GLU A 40 9.91 -2.42 22.21
N LYS A 41 10.79 -2.57 21.22
CA LYS A 41 10.50 -3.31 20.00
C LYS A 41 10.26 -4.78 20.38
N ASN A 42 9.09 -5.33 20.02
CA ASN A 42 8.67 -6.73 20.24
C ASN A 42 8.10 -7.12 21.62
N LYS A 43 7.53 -6.20 22.42
CA LYS A 43 6.63 -6.64 23.50
C LYS A 43 5.33 -7.21 22.89
N LYS A 44 5.15 -8.53 22.96
CA LYS A 44 3.91 -9.21 22.57
C LYS A 44 2.81 -8.83 23.54
N PHE A 45 1.89 -7.97 23.14
CA PHE A 45 0.62 -7.82 23.84
C PHE A 45 -0.28 -8.97 23.39
N ALA A 46 -0.40 -9.99 24.23
CA ALA A 46 -1.30 -11.10 24.02
C ALA A 46 -2.71 -10.67 24.43
N VAL A 47 -3.42 -10.01 23.52
CA VAL A 47 -4.87 -9.83 23.67
C VAL A 47 -5.56 -10.48 22.48
N ASP A 48 -6.14 -11.64 22.73
CA ASP A 48 -6.76 -12.48 21.72
C ASP A 48 -8.24 -12.07 21.54
N PHE A 49 -8.53 -11.31 20.48
CA PHE A 49 -9.87 -10.77 20.21
C PHE A 49 -10.44 -11.35 18.90
N ARG A 50 -10.58 -12.67 18.80
CA ARG A 50 -11.04 -13.33 17.56
C ARG A 50 -12.57 -13.43 17.32
N PRO A 51 -13.48 -13.50 18.31
CA PRO A 51 -14.89 -13.81 17.98
C PRO A 51 -15.86 -12.64 17.64
N TRP A 52 -15.51 -11.36 17.79
CA TRP A 52 -16.54 -10.31 18.02
C TRP A 52 -16.80 -9.30 16.89
N LEU A 53 -16.12 -9.42 15.75
CA LEU A 53 -16.22 -8.47 14.62
C LEU A 53 -17.54 -8.53 13.81
N MET A 54 -18.56 -9.25 14.26
CA MET A 54 -19.76 -9.54 13.45
C MET A 54 -20.90 -8.51 13.59
N CYS A 55 -20.91 -7.64 14.61
CA CYS A 55 -21.92 -6.58 14.74
C CYS A 55 -21.32 -5.26 15.21
N SER A 56 -21.73 -4.16 14.59
CA SER A 56 -21.24 -2.80 14.87
C SER A 56 -21.31 -2.46 16.37
N GLY A 57 -22.43 -2.73 17.03
CA GLY A 57 -22.60 -2.47 18.48
C GLY A 57 -21.61 -3.23 19.38
N LYS A 58 -21.30 -4.50 19.04
CA LYS A 58 -20.31 -5.31 19.78
C LYS A 58 -18.88 -4.82 19.53
N THR A 59 -18.58 -4.39 18.31
CA THR A 59 -17.29 -3.79 17.96
C THR A 59 -17.07 -2.46 18.70
N THR A 60 -18.10 -1.62 18.81
CA THR A 60 -18.06 -0.40 19.62
C THR A 60 -17.76 -0.70 21.08
N GLU A 61 -18.48 -1.63 21.70
CA GLU A 61 -18.27 -1.96 23.12
C GLU A 61 -16.83 -2.43 23.38
N LEU A 62 -16.31 -3.29 22.49
CA LEU A 62 -14.93 -3.78 22.58
C LEU A 62 -13.91 -2.66 22.45
N LEU A 63 -14.06 -1.81 21.44
CA LEU A 63 -13.16 -0.68 21.21
C LEU A 63 -13.23 0.34 22.35
N SER A 64 -14.40 0.54 22.99
CA SER A 64 -14.52 1.40 24.18
C SER A 64 -13.73 0.88 25.38
N ARG A 65 -13.57 -0.44 25.53
CA ARG A 65 -12.72 -1.02 26.59
C ARG A 65 -11.24 -0.76 26.33
N VAL A 66 -10.82 -0.82 25.06
CA VAL A 66 -9.43 -0.54 24.66
C VAL A 66 -9.11 0.95 24.73
N LEU A 67 -10.07 1.82 24.40
CA LEU A 67 -9.91 3.27 24.37
C LEU A 67 -10.35 3.97 25.66
N SER A 68 -10.10 3.35 26.82
CA SER A 68 -10.28 3.92 28.16
C SER A 68 -11.67 4.57 28.41
N GLY A 69 -12.73 3.98 27.86
CA GLY A 69 -14.11 4.46 28.06
C GLY A 69 -14.58 5.55 27.09
N ASN A 70 -13.76 5.96 26.10
CA ASN A 70 -14.22 6.82 25.02
C ASN A 70 -15.30 6.09 24.20
N ARG A 71 -16.43 6.76 23.87
CA ARG A 71 -17.52 6.17 23.07
C ARG A 71 -17.56 6.67 21.61
N SER A 72 -17.27 7.94 21.39
CA SER A 72 -17.35 8.57 20.06
C SER A 72 -16.35 7.98 19.06
N ALA A 73 -15.12 7.74 19.50
CA ALA A 73 -14.06 7.16 18.69
C ALA A 73 -14.36 5.68 18.28
N PRO A 74 -14.70 4.78 19.23
CA PRO A 74 -15.17 3.42 18.94
C PRO A 74 -16.37 3.31 18.01
N GLU A 75 -17.37 4.17 18.16
CA GLU A 75 -18.57 4.16 17.32
C GLU A 75 -18.22 4.49 15.87
N ALA A 76 -17.40 5.51 15.65
CA ALA A 76 -16.98 5.90 14.31
C ALA A 76 -16.11 4.81 13.64
N LEU A 77 -15.18 4.22 14.39
CA LEU A 77 -14.33 3.15 13.87
C LEU A 77 -15.15 1.88 13.56
N ALA A 78 -16.07 1.50 14.46
CA ALA A 78 -16.98 0.38 14.23
C ALA A 78 -17.88 0.63 13.01
N LYS A 79 -18.35 1.85 12.78
CA LYS A 79 -19.12 2.19 11.59
C LYS A 79 -18.33 1.96 10.30
N VAL A 80 -17.04 2.30 10.29
CA VAL A 80 -16.16 2.07 9.13
C VAL A 80 -15.85 0.58 8.95
N VAL A 81 -15.56 -0.14 10.04
CA VAL A 81 -15.31 -1.60 10.04
C VAL A 81 -16.54 -2.40 9.58
N HIS A 82 -17.74 -1.89 9.76
CA HIS A 82 -18.99 -2.57 9.34
C HIS A 82 -19.56 -2.04 8.04
N ARG A 83 -18.90 -1.07 7.39
CA ARG A 83 -19.34 -0.56 6.10
C ARG A 83 -19.06 -1.58 5.01
N ASP A 84 -20.05 -1.80 4.15
CA ASP A 84 -19.88 -2.57 2.92
C ASP A 84 -19.11 -1.74 1.89
N VAL A 85 -18.19 -2.42 1.21
CA VAL A 85 -17.33 -1.80 0.20
C VAL A 85 -17.53 -2.56 -1.09
N ALA A 86 -18.05 -1.85 -2.09
CA ALA A 86 -18.09 -2.37 -3.45
C ALA A 86 -16.80 -2.00 -4.15
N PHE A 87 -16.05 -3.01 -4.59
CA PHE A 87 -14.92 -2.85 -5.50
C PHE A 87 -15.22 -3.62 -6.79
N GLY A 88 -14.97 -3.00 -7.94
CA GLY A 88 -15.19 -3.58 -9.25
C GLY A 88 -14.09 -3.16 -10.20
N ASP A 89 -13.36 -4.14 -10.73
CA ASP A 89 -12.43 -3.96 -11.83
C ASP A 89 -12.91 -4.87 -12.98
N PRO A 90 -13.29 -4.30 -14.14
CA PRO A 90 -13.76 -5.09 -15.29
C PRO A 90 -12.76 -6.14 -15.77
N ALA A 91 -11.45 -5.93 -15.52
CA ALA A 91 -10.43 -6.90 -15.89
C ALA A 91 -10.48 -8.18 -15.05
N LEU A 92 -11.22 -8.20 -13.93
CA LEU A 92 -11.44 -9.41 -13.12
C LEU A 92 -12.63 -10.23 -13.61
N ASP A 93 -13.58 -9.59 -14.30
CA ASP A 93 -14.79 -10.25 -14.79
C ASP A 93 -14.49 -11.21 -15.95
N SER A 94 -13.35 -11.04 -16.62
CA SER A 94 -12.85 -11.92 -17.69
C SER A 94 -11.98 -13.07 -17.21
N VAL A 95 -11.73 -13.20 -15.90
CA VAL A 95 -10.76 -14.15 -15.33
C VAL A 95 -11.44 -15.45 -14.92
N ASP A 96 -11.41 -16.44 -15.81
CA ASP A 96 -11.84 -17.81 -15.50
C ASP A 96 -10.66 -18.65 -14.98
N THR A 97 -10.18 -18.31 -13.78
CA THR A 97 -9.14 -19.10 -13.09
C THR A 97 -9.72 -19.67 -11.78
N SER A 98 -9.61 -20.98 -11.61
CA SER A 98 -9.96 -21.70 -10.38
C SER A 98 -8.69 -22.23 -9.73
N ILE A 99 -8.35 -21.71 -8.55
CA ILE A 99 -7.19 -22.14 -7.77
C ILE A 99 -7.72 -22.94 -6.57
N PRO A 100 -7.24 -24.18 -6.33
CA PRO A 100 -7.65 -24.96 -5.17
C PRO A 100 -7.38 -24.20 -3.88
N LYS A 101 -8.34 -24.19 -2.95
CA LYS A 101 -8.23 -23.38 -1.71
C LYS A 101 -7.28 -24.00 -0.68
N ASP A 102 -7.11 -25.31 -0.74
CA ASP A 102 -6.29 -26.13 0.15
C ASP A 102 -4.78 -25.90 -0.01
N ILE A 103 -4.35 -25.33 -1.14
CA ILE A 103 -2.95 -24.98 -1.39
C ILE A 103 -2.61 -23.53 -1.05
N LEU A 104 -3.58 -22.71 -0.63
CA LEU A 104 -3.40 -21.27 -0.50
C LEU A 104 -3.02 -20.83 0.91
N GLY A 105 -1.88 -20.14 1.00
CA GLY A 105 -1.46 -19.37 2.17
C GLY A 105 -1.67 -17.88 1.90
N ILE A 106 -2.04 -17.12 2.93
CA ILE A 106 -2.19 -15.66 2.82
C ILE A 106 -1.24 -14.99 3.79
N TRP A 107 -0.44 -14.06 3.28
CA TRP A 107 0.36 -13.14 4.06
C TRP A 107 -0.27 -11.74 4.00
N VAL A 108 -0.37 -11.07 5.15
CA VAL A 108 -1.00 -9.75 5.27
C VAL A 108 -0.09 -8.82 6.05
N ASP A 109 0.23 -7.67 5.44
CA ASP A 109 0.66 -6.48 6.18
C ASP A 109 -0.48 -5.46 6.19
N PRO A 110 -1.17 -5.29 7.33
CA PRO A 110 -2.35 -4.45 7.39
C PRO A 110 -2.03 -2.97 7.15
N ILE A 111 -0.84 -2.49 7.53
CA ILE A 111 -0.37 -1.12 7.31
C ILE A 111 1.18 -1.12 7.28
N ASP A 112 1.75 -1.25 6.08
CA ASP A 112 3.18 -1.06 5.84
C ASP A 112 3.55 0.42 6.04
N SER A 113 4.78 0.66 6.51
CA SER A 113 5.28 2.00 6.83
C SER A 113 4.55 2.68 8.00
N THR A 114 4.21 1.91 9.03
CA THR A 114 3.44 2.34 10.21
C THR A 114 4.00 3.62 10.86
N TYR A 115 5.33 3.77 10.91
CA TYR A 115 5.99 4.96 11.48
C TYR A 115 5.68 6.27 10.71
N ARG A 116 5.49 6.20 9.38
CA ARG A 116 5.25 7.39 8.54
C ARG A 116 3.78 7.70 8.34
N CYS A 117 2.90 6.75 8.65
CA CYS A 117 1.49 7.02 8.91
C CYS A 117 1.31 8.06 10.06
N VAL A 118 2.28 8.16 10.97
CA VAL A 118 2.15 8.96 12.19
C VAL A 118 2.80 10.35 12.11
N LYS A 119 3.94 10.51 11.42
CA LYS A 119 4.79 11.72 11.60
C LYS A 119 4.90 12.72 10.43
N VAL A 120 4.31 12.46 9.26
CA VAL A 120 4.66 13.24 8.05
C VAL A 120 3.52 14.13 7.54
N SER A 121 3.87 15.39 7.23
CA SER A 121 3.01 16.39 6.59
C SER A 121 2.58 15.97 5.18
N ALA A 122 1.42 16.45 4.71
CA ALA A 122 0.91 16.12 3.39
C ALA A 122 1.72 16.75 2.24
N ASP A 123 2.57 17.73 2.53
CA ASP A 123 3.21 18.62 1.54
C ASP A 123 4.58 18.14 1.03
N VAL A 124 4.96 16.88 1.29
CA VAL A 124 6.22 16.35 0.79
C VAL A 124 6.13 16.16 -0.72
N LYS A 125 6.95 16.91 -1.47
CA LYS A 125 7.02 16.80 -2.92
C LYS A 125 7.71 15.49 -3.34
N ALA A 126 7.18 14.86 -4.38
CA ALA A 126 7.83 13.73 -5.02
C ALA A 126 9.10 14.19 -5.75
N ASN A 127 10.15 13.38 -5.70
CA ASN A 127 11.30 13.50 -6.57
C ASN A 127 11.11 12.51 -7.73
N GLN A 128 10.91 13.02 -8.95
CA GLN A 128 10.63 12.22 -10.15
C GLN A 128 9.48 11.20 -9.96
N GLY A 129 8.41 11.60 -9.26
CA GLY A 129 7.26 10.74 -8.99
C GLY A 129 7.40 9.83 -7.76
N ILE A 130 8.57 9.78 -7.13
CA ILE A 130 8.85 8.97 -5.94
C ILE A 130 8.78 9.84 -4.69
N PHE A 131 7.94 9.45 -3.73
CA PHE A 131 7.80 10.16 -2.47
C PHE A 131 8.82 9.65 -1.45
N PRO A 132 9.71 10.53 -0.93
CA PRO A 132 10.76 10.09 -0.02
C PRO A 132 10.24 9.71 1.36
N CYS A 133 9.28 10.48 1.86
CA CYS A 133 8.61 10.29 3.13
C CYS A 133 7.25 10.96 3.03
N SER A 134 6.16 10.23 2.88
CA SER A 134 4.83 10.85 2.86
C SER A 134 3.73 9.86 3.20
N ARG A 135 2.49 10.35 3.28
CA ARG A 135 1.30 9.49 3.46
C ARG A 135 1.16 8.51 2.30
N GLN A 136 1.61 8.91 1.12
CA GLN A 136 1.63 8.12 -0.11
C GLN A 136 2.53 6.87 0.00
N CYS A 137 3.46 6.83 0.96
CA CYS A 137 4.28 5.63 1.20
C CYS A 137 3.59 4.55 2.05
N VAL A 138 2.37 4.79 2.54
CA VAL A 138 1.59 3.79 3.28
C VAL A 138 0.93 2.84 2.29
N THR A 139 1.12 1.54 2.49
CA THR A 139 0.48 0.50 1.68
C THR A 139 -0.16 -0.56 2.57
N ILE A 140 -1.22 -1.17 2.07
CA ILE A 140 -1.82 -2.40 2.59
C ILE A 140 -1.40 -3.50 1.64
N LEU A 141 -0.79 -4.55 2.18
CA LEU A 141 -0.23 -5.63 1.38
C LEU A 141 -0.96 -6.92 1.70
N ILE A 142 -1.50 -7.55 0.67
CA ILE A 142 -2.08 -8.89 0.77
C ILE A 142 -1.44 -9.74 -0.31
N CYS A 143 -0.77 -10.82 0.08
CA CYS A 143 -0.15 -11.76 -0.83
C CYS A 143 -0.76 -13.15 -0.60
N VAL A 144 -1.12 -13.82 -1.68
CA VAL A 144 -1.49 -15.23 -1.67
C VAL A 144 -0.37 -16.02 -2.31
N TYR A 145 0.07 -17.06 -1.64
CA TYR A 145 1.14 -17.95 -2.09
C TYR A 145 0.71 -19.41 -1.98
N ASP A 146 1.37 -20.26 -2.75
CA ASP A 146 1.23 -21.71 -2.66
C ASP A 146 1.98 -22.23 -1.42
N ILE A 147 1.29 -22.90 -0.50
CA ILE A 147 1.87 -23.38 0.77
C ILE A 147 2.95 -24.44 0.54
N GLN A 148 2.81 -25.26 -0.50
CA GLN A 148 3.74 -26.36 -0.75
C GLN A 148 5.04 -25.86 -1.38
N THR A 149 4.96 -24.91 -2.31
CA THR A 149 6.11 -24.41 -3.07
C THR A 149 6.68 -23.09 -2.55
N GLY A 150 5.88 -22.31 -1.81
CA GLY A 150 6.22 -20.95 -1.37
C GLY A 150 6.09 -19.88 -2.46
N VAL A 151 5.64 -20.24 -3.67
CA VAL A 151 5.56 -19.32 -4.81
C VAL A 151 4.37 -18.36 -4.67
N PRO A 152 4.54 -17.04 -4.87
CA PRO A 152 3.45 -16.08 -4.86
C PRO A 152 2.54 -16.27 -6.09
N LEU A 153 1.21 -16.31 -5.85
CA LEU A 153 0.19 -16.57 -6.86
C LEU A 153 -0.66 -15.33 -7.15
N MET A 154 -1.02 -14.56 -6.12
CA MET A 154 -1.82 -13.34 -6.24
C MET A 154 -1.29 -12.28 -5.29
N GLY A 155 -1.40 -11.02 -5.69
CA GLY A 155 -0.99 -9.88 -4.86
C GLY A 155 -1.97 -8.74 -4.97
N VAL A 156 -2.19 -8.05 -3.85
CA VAL A 156 -2.91 -6.78 -3.76
C VAL A 156 -2.04 -5.78 -3.01
N ILE A 157 -1.83 -4.62 -3.60
CA ILE A 157 -1.19 -3.46 -2.99
C ILE A 157 -2.22 -2.33 -3.02
N ASN A 158 -2.75 -1.93 -1.87
CA ASN A 158 -3.66 -0.78 -1.77
C ASN A 158 -2.95 0.39 -1.09
N GLN A 159 -2.83 1.52 -1.79
CA GLN A 159 -2.36 2.78 -1.25
C GLN A 159 -3.56 3.61 -0.77
N PRO A 160 -3.79 3.77 0.54
CA PRO A 160 -4.97 4.47 1.03
C PRO A 160 -4.99 5.96 0.68
N THR A 161 -3.83 6.58 0.50
CA THR A 161 -3.72 8.02 0.29
C THR A 161 -2.79 8.32 -0.87
N VAL A 162 -3.34 8.56 -2.06
CA VAL A 162 -2.57 8.94 -3.26
C VAL A 162 -2.77 10.41 -3.59
N SER A 163 -4.03 10.82 -3.75
CA SER A 163 -4.41 12.21 -4.03
C SER A 163 -5.44 12.71 -3.02
N GLN A 164 -5.46 14.02 -2.78
CA GLN A 164 -6.44 14.66 -1.92
C GLN A 164 -7.32 15.58 -2.74
N ASP A 165 -8.63 15.44 -2.59
CA ASP A 165 -9.59 16.40 -3.13
C ASP A 165 -9.53 17.69 -2.29
N LEU A 166 -9.19 18.80 -2.94
CA LEU A 166 -9.03 20.10 -2.28
C LEU A 166 -10.35 20.69 -1.76
N ASN A 167 -11.49 20.30 -2.33
CA ASN A 167 -12.79 20.80 -1.91
C ASN A 167 -13.35 20.00 -0.72
N THR A 168 -13.19 18.68 -0.74
CA THR A 168 -13.74 17.79 0.29
C THR A 168 -12.73 17.42 1.37
N LEU A 169 -11.45 17.73 1.16
CA LEU A 169 -10.29 17.29 1.96
C LEU A 169 -10.16 15.77 2.09
N ARG A 170 -10.90 15.00 1.29
CA ARG A 170 -10.88 13.54 1.31
C ARG A 170 -9.73 13.00 0.49
N TRP A 171 -9.14 11.93 0.99
CA TRP A 171 -8.09 11.21 0.30
C TRP A 171 -8.71 10.16 -0.62
N LYS A 172 -8.19 10.08 -1.84
CA LYS A 172 -8.44 9.01 -2.78
C LYS A 172 -7.24 8.08 -2.79
N GLY A 173 -7.50 6.79 -2.62
CA GLY A 173 -6.51 5.74 -2.73
C GLY A 173 -6.44 5.14 -4.13
N GLU A 174 -5.46 4.28 -4.33
CA GLU A 174 -5.32 3.45 -5.53
C GLU A 174 -5.01 2.02 -5.13
N CYS A 175 -5.57 1.08 -5.88
CA CYS A 175 -5.43 -0.35 -5.62
C CYS A 175 -4.83 -1.04 -6.84
N TYR A 176 -3.77 -1.80 -6.59
CA TYR A 176 -3.01 -2.53 -7.57
C TYR A 176 -3.14 -4.02 -7.28
N TRP A 177 -3.28 -4.84 -8.32
CA TRP A 177 -3.37 -6.28 -8.16
C TRP A 177 -2.71 -7.05 -9.29
N GLY A 178 -2.34 -8.29 -9.01
CA GLY A 178 -1.78 -9.21 -9.99
C GLY A 178 -2.14 -10.66 -9.65
N LEU A 179 -2.24 -11.49 -10.68
CA LEU A 179 -2.40 -12.94 -10.59
C LEU A 179 -1.43 -13.60 -11.57
N SER A 180 -0.64 -14.53 -11.04
CA SER A 180 0.24 -15.41 -11.79
C SER A 180 -0.04 -16.85 -11.38
N TYR A 181 -0.76 -17.58 -12.22
CA TYR A 181 -1.08 -18.99 -11.97
C TYR A 181 -1.11 -19.75 -13.29
N MET A 182 -0.27 -20.77 -13.39
CA MET A 182 -0.10 -21.58 -14.61
C MET A 182 0.25 -20.71 -15.82
N ARG A 183 -0.64 -20.62 -16.82
CA ARG A 183 -0.45 -19.80 -18.03
C ARG A 183 -1.12 -18.43 -17.94
N THR A 184 -1.84 -18.16 -16.85
CA THR A 184 -2.57 -16.91 -16.66
C THR A 184 -1.70 -15.93 -15.91
N ASN A 185 -1.37 -14.81 -16.56
CA ASN A 185 -0.67 -13.68 -15.97
C ASN A 185 -1.45 -12.41 -16.29
N ILE A 186 -1.99 -11.77 -15.26
CA ILE A 186 -2.84 -10.58 -15.38
C ILE A 186 -2.55 -9.63 -14.23
N HIS A 187 -2.73 -8.34 -14.47
CA HIS A 187 -2.54 -7.30 -13.46
C HIS A 187 -3.37 -6.05 -13.76
N SER A 188 -3.51 -5.20 -12.76
CA SER A 188 -4.33 -3.98 -12.81
C SER A 188 -3.69 -2.81 -13.57
N LEU A 189 -2.38 -2.84 -13.80
CA LEU A 189 -1.70 -1.74 -14.50
C LEU A 189 -2.20 -1.68 -15.94
N GLN A 190 -2.81 -0.55 -16.30
CA GLN A 190 -3.16 -0.28 -17.68
C GLN A 190 -1.88 0.10 -18.45
N PRO A 191 -1.77 -0.32 -19.73
CA PRO A 191 -0.76 0.25 -20.61
C PRO A 191 -0.97 1.76 -20.64
N THR A 192 0.07 2.53 -20.34
CA THR A 192 0.06 3.98 -20.46
C THR A 192 -0.14 4.33 -21.93
N ILE A 193 -1.39 4.40 -22.40
CA ILE A 193 -1.69 5.12 -23.63
C ILE A 193 -1.49 6.58 -23.23
N SER A 194 -0.31 7.10 -23.53
CA SER A 194 0.03 8.50 -23.42
C SER A 194 -1.07 9.33 -24.09
N LYS A 195 -2.05 9.78 -23.31
CA LYS A 195 -3.00 10.83 -23.71
C LYS A 195 -2.25 12.15 -23.69
N ASN A 196 -1.27 12.29 -24.56
CA ASN A 196 -0.78 13.59 -24.99
C ASN A 196 -1.08 13.73 -26.47
N SER A 197 -2.19 14.42 -26.71
CA SER A 197 -2.39 15.27 -27.88
C SER A 197 -1.20 16.24 -28.01
N SER A 198 -0.14 15.79 -28.67
CA SER A 198 0.87 16.66 -29.26
C SER A 198 1.45 15.93 -30.46
N LYS A 199 1.27 16.54 -31.64
CA LYS A 199 1.81 16.10 -32.92
C LYS A 199 3.28 15.65 -32.81
N PRO A 200 3.72 14.65 -33.60
CA PRO A 200 5.13 14.31 -33.69
C PRO A 200 5.87 15.52 -34.31
N GLN A 201 6.71 16.19 -33.52
CA GLN A 201 7.72 17.09 -34.07
C GLN A 201 8.95 16.26 -34.47
N PRO A 202 9.56 16.55 -35.63
CA PRO A 202 10.70 15.81 -36.12
C PRO A 202 11.93 16.05 -35.24
N ALA A 203 12.73 15.00 -35.09
CA ALA A 203 13.96 14.94 -34.32
C ALA A 203 14.88 16.13 -34.61
N SER A 204 15.03 17.02 -33.63
CA SER A 204 16.17 17.94 -33.57
C SER A 204 17.29 17.25 -32.77
N ALA A 205 18.28 16.77 -33.50
CA ALA A 205 19.56 16.36 -32.94
C ALA A 205 20.24 17.55 -32.25
N SER A 206 20.39 17.47 -30.93
CA SER A 206 21.37 18.26 -30.20
C SER A 206 21.73 17.58 -28.89
N SER A 207 22.96 17.03 -28.89
CA SER A 207 23.86 16.81 -27.75
C SER A 207 23.40 15.89 -26.61
N GLU A 208 23.79 14.62 -26.76
CA GLU A 208 24.49 13.79 -25.78
C GLU A 208 24.43 14.23 -24.31
N GLY A 209 23.66 13.45 -23.56
CA GLY A 209 23.67 13.36 -22.11
C GLY A 209 22.90 12.12 -21.68
N GLU A 210 23.13 10.98 -22.34
CA GLU A 210 22.73 9.70 -21.77
C GLU A 210 23.46 9.59 -20.43
N SER A 211 22.69 9.53 -19.34
CA SER A 211 23.27 9.31 -18.02
C SER A 211 24.16 8.07 -18.12
N PRO A 212 25.43 8.12 -17.66
CA PRO A 212 26.35 6.97 -17.75
C PRO A 212 25.88 5.74 -16.95
N HIS A 213 24.76 5.87 -16.25
CA HIS A 213 24.13 4.87 -15.43
C HIS A 213 22.79 4.46 -16.06
N PRO A 214 22.66 3.21 -16.55
CA PRO A 214 21.45 2.73 -17.23
C PRO A 214 20.33 2.30 -16.29
N PHE A 215 20.57 2.33 -14.97
CA PHE A 215 19.62 1.84 -13.96
C PHE A 215 19.28 2.92 -12.94
N SER A 216 18.05 2.88 -12.47
CA SER A 216 17.52 3.66 -11.36
C SER A 216 17.15 2.75 -10.19
N ALA A 217 17.36 3.21 -8.96
CA ALA A 217 17.09 2.42 -7.77
C ALA A 217 16.33 3.21 -6.70
N VAL A 218 15.45 2.54 -5.95
CA VAL A 218 14.81 3.10 -4.76
C VAL A 218 15.21 2.32 -3.50
N ILE A 219 15.71 3.04 -2.49
CA ILE A 219 16.20 2.42 -1.26
C ILE A 219 15.65 3.07 0.00
N SER A 220 15.68 2.32 1.11
CA SER A 220 15.29 2.86 2.41
C SER A 220 16.34 3.84 2.91
N THR A 221 15.89 4.91 3.55
CA THR A 221 16.78 5.84 4.28
C THR A 221 17.53 5.16 5.43
N SER A 222 17.04 4.00 5.89
CA SER A 222 17.66 3.19 6.95
C SER A 222 18.70 2.20 6.43
N GLU A 223 19.01 2.18 5.13
CA GLU A 223 20.00 1.27 4.58
C GLU A 223 21.42 1.59 5.04
N LYS A 224 22.27 0.56 5.05
CA LYS A 224 23.68 0.68 5.42
C LYS A 224 24.43 1.53 4.41
N GLU A 225 25.35 2.37 4.89
CA GLU A 225 26.13 3.28 4.03
C GLU A 225 26.92 2.56 2.93
N THR A 226 27.37 1.34 3.21
CA THR A 226 28.03 0.48 2.22
C THR A 226 27.13 0.14 1.03
N ILE A 227 25.83 -0.07 1.26
CA ILE A 227 24.85 -0.37 0.20
C ILE A 227 24.59 0.89 -0.62
N LYS A 228 24.46 2.04 0.05
CA LYS A 228 24.28 3.34 -0.61
C LYS A 228 25.44 3.66 -1.53
N ALA A 229 26.67 3.47 -1.07
CA ALA A 229 27.87 3.72 -1.86
C ALA A 229 27.93 2.85 -3.12
N VAL A 230 27.57 1.57 -3.01
CA VAL A 230 27.51 0.65 -4.17
C VAL A 230 26.44 1.09 -5.17
N LEU A 231 25.24 1.44 -4.69
CA LEU A 231 24.16 1.87 -5.57
C LEU A 231 24.43 3.23 -6.23
N SER A 232 25.06 4.17 -5.51
CA SER A 232 25.51 5.43 -6.10
C SER A 232 26.58 5.22 -7.19
N TRP A 233 27.39 4.17 -7.10
CA TRP A 233 28.34 3.83 -8.16
C TRP A 233 27.66 3.24 -9.41
N VAL A 234 26.58 2.45 -9.23
CA VAL A 234 25.86 1.80 -10.34
C VAL A 234 24.82 2.71 -10.99
N CYS A 235 24.05 3.44 -10.18
CA CYS A 235 22.89 4.24 -10.58
C CYS A 235 23.20 5.74 -10.65
N GLY A 236 24.35 6.18 -10.13
CA GLY A 236 24.69 7.60 -10.03
C GLY A 236 23.64 8.38 -9.26
N ASP A 237 23.22 9.50 -9.84
CA ASP A 237 22.20 10.40 -9.29
C ASP A 237 20.77 9.82 -9.36
N SER A 238 20.56 8.70 -10.07
CA SER A 238 19.28 7.99 -10.18
C SER A 238 19.01 7.06 -8.99
N THR A 239 19.50 7.43 -7.81
CA THR A 239 19.25 6.72 -6.55
C THR A 239 18.24 7.52 -5.72
N PHE A 240 17.05 6.95 -5.54
CA PHE A 240 15.96 7.56 -4.80
C PHE A 240 15.82 6.94 -3.41
N TRP A 241 15.31 7.75 -2.50
CA TRP A 241 15.00 7.31 -1.14
C TRP A 241 13.50 7.23 -1.01
N ALA A 242 12.98 6.17 -0.39
CA ALA A 242 11.56 6.08 -0.06
C ALA A 242 11.29 5.30 1.22
N ALA A 243 10.18 5.63 1.87
CA ALA A 243 9.63 4.86 2.98
C ALA A 243 8.86 3.64 2.48
N GLY A 244 8.60 2.70 3.39
CA GLY A 244 7.67 1.59 3.15
C GLY A 244 8.31 0.51 2.30
N ALA A 245 8.24 -0.72 2.75
CA ALA A 245 8.72 -1.84 1.94
C ALA A 245 7.81 -2.00 0.71
N GLY A 246 6.49 -2.01 0.93
CA GLY A 246 5.49 -2.14 -0.12
C GLY A 246 5.50 -0.98 -1.10
N TYR A 247 5.70 0.26 -0.63
CA TYR A 247 5.77 1.42 -1.53
C TYR A 247 7.01 1.38 -2.45
N LYS A 248 8.17 0.96 -1.95
CA LYS A 248 9.36 0.75 -2.80
C LYS A 248 9.12 -0.31 -3.88
N SER A 249 8.56 -1.45 -3.49
CA SER A 249 8.16 -2.48 -4.47
C SER A 249 7.15 -1.95 -5.47
N LEU A 250 6.22 -1.11 -5.04
CA LEU A 250 5.23 -0.50 -5.92
C LEU A 250 5.86 0.47 -6.92
N CYS A 251 6.91 1.22 -6.54
CA CYS A 251 7.66 2.06 -7.47
C CYS A 251 8.25 1.24 -8.63
N VAL A 252 8.78 0.05 -8.34
CA VAL A 252 9.27 -0.89 -9.37
C VAL A 252 8.12 -1.41 -10.22
N VAL A 253 7.02 -1.85 -9.59
CA VAL A 253 5.83 -2.36 -10.28
C VAL A 253 5.25 -1.33 -11.26
N GLN A 254 5.25 -0.05 -10.90
CA GLN A 254 4.77 1.04 -11.76
C GLN A 254 5.79 1.50 -12.82
N GLY A 255 7.02 0.97 -12.81
CA GLY A 255 8.09 1.41 -13.70
C GLY A 255 8.63 2.81 -13.40
N LEU A 256 8.51 3.28 -12.14
CA LEU A 256 9.11 4.54 -11.69
C LEU A 256 10.61 4.40 -11.44
N VAL A 257 11.06 3.19 -11.08
CA VAL A 257 12.46 2.80 -10.96
C VAL A 257 12.66 1.36 -11.44
N ASP A 258 13.90 0.99 -11.71
CA ASP A 258 14.26 -0.36 -12.16
C ASP A 258 14.48 -1.35 -11.00
N VAL A 259 14.98 -0.86 -9.84
CA VAL A 259 15.44 -1.69 -8.70
C VAL A 259 14.97 -1.18 -7.35
#